data_AF-A0A2A5FLJ0-F1
#
_entry.id   AF-A0A2A5FLJ0-F1
#
_cell.length_a   1.000
_cell.length_b   1.000
_cell.length_c   1.000
_cell.angle_alpha   90.00
_cell.angle_beta   90.00
_cell.angle_gamma   90.00
#
_symmetry.space_group_name_H-M   'P 1'
#
loop_
_entity.id
_entity.type
_entity.pdbx_description
1 polymer ?
#
loop_
_entity_poly.entity_id
_entity_poly.type
_entity_poly.pdbx_seq_one_letter_code
_entity_poly.pdbx_strand_id
1 'polypeptide(L)'
;MDSFFIFGYEISGGLQLGSLFIGLISIVANAKLFLKAGLQWWAVLVPGYNVMVAMKLIGRPSWHALLFLTPAIIYLLPKTILEVAQSFGKNKPLDYVLVLVFNIFYILNLGLSYDEEYKGPVYGRDLSSSKEEVNPSGGMNIAH
;
A
#
# COMPACT_ATOMS: atom_id res chain seq x y z
N MET A 1 39.24 -10.07 1.48
CA MET A 1 37.81 -9.74 1.69
C MET A 1 37.07 -10.69 0.79
N ASP A 2 36.32 -11.62 1.37
CA ASP A 2 35.64 -12.66 0.58
C ASP A 2 34.52 -11.99 -0.23
N SER A 3 34.62 -12.08 -1.56
CA SER A 3 33.58 -11.57 -2.45
C SER A 3 32.28 -12.31 -2.17
N PHE A 4 31.20 -11.58 -1.91
CA PHE A 4 29.89 -12.16 -1.66
C PHE A 4 29.21 -12.45 -3.00
N PHE A 5 29.02 -13.73 -3.32
CA PHE A 5 28.38 -14.18 -4.54
C PHE A 5 26.91 -14.54 -4.29
N ILE A 6 25.99 -13.93 -5.04
CA ILE A 6 24.58 -14.33 -5.10
C ILE A 6 24.29 -14.88 -6.50
N PHE A 7 23.80 -16.12 -6.61
CA PHE A 7 23.47 -16.75 -7.89
C PHE A 7 24.58 -16.68 -8.96
N GLY A 8 25.85 -16.72 -8.54
CA GLY A 8 27.01 -16.64 -9.44
C GLY A 8 27.44 -15.22 -9.83
N TYR A 9 26.75 -14.19 -9.34
CA TYR A 9 27.14 -12.78 -9.53
C TYR A 9 27.88 -12.26 -8.31
N GLU A 10 29.01 -11.58 -8.53
CA GLU A 10 29.71 -10.81 -7.50
C GLU A 10 28.92 -9.56 -7.17
N ILE A 11 28.47 -9.45 -5.93
CA ILE A 11 27.84 -8.23 -5.43
C ILE A 11 28.93 -7.36 -4.81
N SER A 12 29.13 -6.16 -5.36
CA SER A 12 30.06 -5.21 -4.77
C SER A 12 29.60 -4.80 -3.36
N GLY A 13 30.54 -4.58 -2.44
CA GLY A 13 30.21 -4.19 -1.07
C GLY A 13 29.36 -2.91 -0.97
N GLY A 14 29.53 -1.98 -1.92
CA GLY A 14 28.70 -0.78 -2.01
C GLY A 14 27.23 -1.06 -2.34
N LEU A 15 26.97 -1.98 -3.28
CA LEU A 15 25.60 -2.39 -3.63
C LEU A 15 24.94 -3.18 -2.48
N GLN A 16 25.72 -3.99 -1.77
CA GLN A 16 25.23 -4.72 -0.61
C GLN A 16 24.77 -3.77 0.50
N LEU A 17 25.60 -2.78 0.86
CA LEU A 17 25.26 -1.76 1.85
C LEU A 17 24.05 -0.92 1.42
N GLY A 18 23.99 -0.52 0.14
CA GLY A 18 22.84 0.21 -0.39
C GLY A 18 21.53 -0.58 -0.31
N SER A 19 21.58 -1.88 -0.62
CA SER A 19 20.41 -2.77 -0.56
C SER A 19 19.90 -2.96 0.87
N LEU A 20 20.81 -3.11 1.85
CA LEU A 20 20.45 -3.18 3.26
C LEU A 20 19.80 -1.88 3.75
N PHE A 21 20.36 -0.74 3.37
CA PHE A 21 19.82 0.57 3.72
C PHE A 21 18.40 0.77 3.17
N ILE A 22 18.19 0.48 1.87
CA ILE A 22 16.87 0.55 1.24
C ILE A 22 15.90 -0.46 1.88
N GLY A 23 16.36 -1.66 2.23
CA GLY A 23 15.56 -2.68 2.91
C GLY A 23 15.07 -2.21 4.28
N LEU A 24 15.94 -1.60 5.09
CA LEU A 24 15.57 -1.03 6.39
C LEU A 24 14.52 0.09 6.25
N ILE A 25 14.72 1.00 5.30
CA ILE A 25 13.74 2.06 5.01
C ILE A 25 12.40 1.46 4.60
N SER A 26 12.42 0.42 3.76
CA SER A 26 11.20 -0.24 3.28
C SER A 26 10.40 -0.88 4.43
N ILE A 27 11.08 -1.51 5.39
CA ILE A 27 10.43 -2.09 6.58
C ILE A 27 9.80 -0.99 7.43
N VAL A 28 10.54 0.09 7.70
CA VAL A 28 10.03 1.23 8.48
C VAL A 28 8.84 1.90 7.79
N ALA A 29 8.92 2.08 6.48
CA ALA A 29 7.84 2.64 5.66
C ALA A 29 6.54 1.86 5.82
N ASN A 30 6.58 0.55 5.60
CA ASN A 30 5.40 -0.32 5.73
C ASN A 30 4.91 -0.41 7.18
N ALA A 31 5.83 -0.45 8.16
CA ALA A 31 5.46 -0.51 9.57
C ALA A 31 4.69 0.75 10.00
N LYS A 32 5.18 1.94 9.61
CA LYS A 32 4.50 3.22 9.85
C LYS A 32 3.15 3.30 9.15
N LEU A 33 3.08 2.82 7.91
CA LEU A 33 1.83 2.73 7.15
C LEU A 33 0.79 1.87 7.88
N PHE A 34 1.19 0.71 8.40
CA PHE A 34 0.31 -0.19 9.15
C PHE A 34 -0.16 0.43 10.45
N LEU A 35 0.71 1.11 11.19
CA LEU A 35 0.33 1.82 12.42
C LEU A 35 -0.73 2.89 12.16
N LYS A 36 -0.63 3.63 11.05
CA LYS A 36 -1.64 4.62 10.65
C LYS A 36 -3.01 4.02 10.37
N ALA A 37 -3.06 2.81 9.84
CA ALA A 37 -4.29 2.09 9.61
C ALA A 37 -4.79 1.31 10.84
N GLY A 38 -4.14 1.45 12.01
CA GLY A 38 -4.48 0.70 13.23
C GLY A 38 -4.13 -0.79 13.16
N LEU A 39 -3.19 -1.17 12.28
CA LEU A 39 -2.74 -2.54 12.07
C LEU A 39 -1.41 -2.82 12.78
N GLN A 40 -1.08 -4.11 12.88
CA GLN A 40 0.12 -4.58 13.58
C GLN A 40 1.40 -4.30 12.77
N TRP A 41 2.28 -3.44 13.29
CA TRP A 41 3.52 -3.04 12.62
C TRP A 41 4.51 -4.20 12.38
N TRP A 42 4.56 -5.16 13.30
CA TRP A 42 5.48 -6.30 13.23
C TRP A 42 5.13 -7.26 12.09
N ALA A 43 3.90 -7.16 11.55
CA ALA A 43 3.44 -8.01 10.46
C ALA A 43 4.32 -7.87 9.20
N VAL A 44 4.98 -6.72 9.02
CA VAL A 44 5.91 -6.46 7.91
C VAL A 44 7.10 -7.42 7.90
N LEU A 45 7.50 -7.93 9.06
CA LEU A 45 8.68 -8.79 9.20
C LEU A 45 8.41 -10.25 8.79
N VAL A 46 7.15 -10.68 8.80
CA VAL A 46 6.78 -12.08 8.55
C VAL A 46 6.25 -12.20 7.11
N PRO A 47 6.97 -12.92 6.21
CA PRO A 47 6.48 -13.19 4.87
C PRO A 47 5.13 -13.91 4.90
N GLY A 48 4.22 -13.56 4.00
CA GLY A 48 2.84 -14.06 4.00
C GLY A 48 1.91 -13.28 4.94
N TYR A 49 2.27 -13.11 6.22
CA TYR A 49 1.44 -12.32 7.15
C TYR A 49 1.41 -10.84 6.76
N ASN A 50 2.55 -10.29 6.31
CA ASN A 50 2.62 -8.95 5.73
C ASN A 50 1.54 -8.72 4.66
N VAL A 51 1.43 -9.65 3.70
CA VAL A 51 0.45 -9.55 2.61
C VAL A 51 -0.98 -9.67 3.14
N MET A 52 -1.24 -10.57 4.10
CA MET A 52 -2.56 -10.68 4.72
C MET A 52 -2.99 -9.38 5.43
N VAL A 53 -2.07 -8.73 6.12
CA VAL A 53 -2.32 -7.43 6.79
C VAL A 53 -2.46 -6.31 5.77
N ALA A 54 -1.66 -6.32 4.70
CA ALA A 54 -1.83 -5.39 3.58
C ALA A 54 -3.21 -5.54 2.90
N MET A 55 -3.73 -6.76 2.75
CA MET A 55 -5.10 -6.97 2.27
C MET A 55 -6.13 -6.35 3.22
N LYS A 56 -5.94 -6.48 4.55
CA LYS A 56 -6.82 -5.83 5.54
C LYS A 56 -6.75 -4.30 5.44
N LEU A 57 -5.57 -3.73 5.18
CA LEU A 57 -5.38 -2.28 5.00
C LEU A 57 -6.22 -1.71 3.86
N ILE A 58 -6.37 -2.44 2.75
CA ILE A 58 -7.19 -2.02 1.61
C ILE A 58 -8.64 -2.52 1.68
N GLY A 59 -8.96 -3.42 2.64
CA GLY A 59 -10.28 -4.04 2.81
C GLY A 59 -10.56 -5.24 1.92
N ARG A 60 -9.52 -5.85 1.34
CA ARG A 60 -9.65 -7.07 0.54
C ARG A 60 -9.75 -8.32 1.42
N PRO A 61 -10.43 -9.37 0.95
CA PRO A 61 -10.47 -10.64 1.68
C PRO A 61 -9.06 -11.25 1.71
N SER A 62 -8.63 -11.70 2.89
CA SER A 62 -7.27 -12.18 3.16
C SER A 62 -6.84 -13.36 2.29
N TRP A 63 -7.78 -14.09 1.68
CA TRP A 63 -7.49 -15.14 0.69
C TRP A 63 -6.72 -14.63 -0.53
N HIS A 64 -6.82 -13.35 -0.88
CA HIS A 64 -6.00 -12.75 -1.93
C HIS A 64 -4.50 -12.81 -1.62
N ALA A 65 -4.10 -12.95 -0.35
CA ALA A 65 -2.71 -13.15 0.00
C ALA A 65 -2.14 -14.44 -0.59
N LEU A 66 -2.96 -15.48 -0.81
CA LEU A 66 -2.52 -16.71 -1.48
C LEU A 66 -2.38 -16.52 -2.99
N LEU A 67 -3.12 -15.61 -3.61
CA LEU A 67 -2.96 -15.29 -5.03
C LEU A 67 -1.61 -14.66 -5.34
N PHE A 68 -0.93 -14.08 -4.35
CA PHE A 68 0.45 -13.59 -4.50
C PHE A 68 1.47 -14.72 -4.71
N LEU A 69 1.13 -15.98 -4.40
CA LEU A 69 1.95 -17.15 -4.72
C LEU A 69 1.73 -17.66 -6.16
N THR A 70 0.74 -17.12 -6.86
CA THR A 70 0.38 -17.51 -8.23
C THR A 70 0.91 -16.48 -9.24
N PRO A 71 1.05 -16.83 -10.54
CA PRO A 71 1.47 -15.86 -11.57
C PRO A 71 0.52 -14.65 -11.71
N ALA A 72 -0.67 -14.68 -11.10
CA ALA A 72 -1.58 -13.54 -11.03
C ALA A 72 -1.02 -12.33 -10.25
N ILE A 73 0.08 -12.49 -9.51
CA ILE A 73 0.77 -11.40 -8.79
C ILE A 73 1.14 -10.22 -9.71
N ILE A 74 1.45 -10.46 -10.98
CA ILE A 74 1.85 -9.41 -11.94
C ILE A 74 0.73 -8.37 -12.11
N TYR A 75 -0.52 -8.81 -12.06
CA TYR A 75 -1.68 -7.93 -12.13
C TYR A 75 -2.10 -7.40 -10.75
N LEU A 76 -2.04 -8.25 -9.71
CA LEU A 76 -2.52 -7.88 -8.38
C LEU A 76 -1.60 -6.89 -7.67
N LEU A 77 -0.29 -7.02 -7.81
CA LEU A 77 0.69 -6.16 -7.13
C LEU A 77 0.49 -4.67 -7.46
N PRO A 78 0.52 -4.22 -8.72
CA PRO A 78 0.28 -2.81 -9.05
C PRO A 78 -1.11 -2.36 -8.60
N LYS A 79 -2.14 -3.21 -8.75
CA LYS A 79 -3.50 -2.88 -8.32
C LYS A 79 -3.58 -2.64 -6.80
N THR A 80 -2.96 -3.50 -6.00
CA THR A 80 -2.97 -3.37 -4.54
C THR A 80 -2.22 -2.12 -4.06
N ILE A 81 -1.10 -1.79 -4.70
CA ILE A 81 -0.33 -0.57 -4.40
C ILE A 81 -1.16 0.69 -4.70
N LEU A 82 -1.91 0.69 -5.81
CA LEU A 82 -2.82 1.79 -6.14
C LEU A 82 -3.96 1.90 -5.12
N GLU A 83 -4.56 0.78 -4.73
CA GLU A 83 -5.61 0.75 -3.71
C GLU A 83 -5.09 1.23 -2.34
N VAL A 84 -3.84 0.94 -2.00
CA VAL A 84 -3.18 1.51 -0.81
C VAL A 84 -3.14 3.04 -0.92
N ALA A 85 -2.67 3.61 -2.02
CA ALA A 85 -2.64 5.07 -2.20
C ALA A 85 -4.05 5.70 -2.12
N GLN A 86 -5.04 5.06 -2.74
CA GLN A 86 -6.44 5.47 -2.69
C GLN A 86 -7.02 5.41 -1.26
N SER A 87 -6.54 4.48 -0.41
CA SER A 87 -6.93 4.40 1.00
C SER A 87 -6.46 5.61 1.81
N PHE A 88 -5.47 6.36 1.33
CA PHE A 88 -5.06 7.66 1.89
C PHE A 88 -5.69 8.85 1.14
N GLY A 89 -6.59 8.60 0.18
CA GLY A 89 -7.26 9.63 -0.61
C GLY A 89 -6.45 10.16 -1.79
N LYS A 90 -5.39 9.46 -2.21
CA LYS A 90 -4.57 9.81 -3.38
C LYS A 90 -5.21 9.24 -4.65
N ASN A 91 -5.94 10.10 -5.35
CA ASN A 91 -6.71 9.72 -6.54
C ASN A 91 -6.20 10.39 -7.83
N LYS A 92 -5.08 11.12 -7.79
CA LYS A 92 -4.55 11.83 -8.96
C LYS A 92 -3.72 10.88 -9.84
N PRO A 93 -3.72 11.06 -11.17
CA PRO A 93 -2.90 10.22 -12.06
C PRO A 93 -1.39 10.35 -11.78
N LEU A 94 -0.93 11.53 -11.33
CA LEU A 94 0.45 11.72 -10.91
C LEU A 94 0.80 10.87 -9.68
N ASP A 95 -0.11 10.75 -8.72
CA ASP A 95 0.09 9.90 -7.54
C ASP A 95 0.23 8.42 -7.94
N TYR A 96 -0.53 7.97 -8.94
CA TYR A 96 -0.46 6.59 -9.44
C TYR A 96 0.88 6.28 -10.12
N VAL A 97 1.40 7.21 -10.90
CA VAL A 97 2.73 7.06 -11.51
C VAL A 97 3.80 7.08 -10.43
N LEU A 98 3.72 8.00 -9.46
CA LEU A 98 4.68 8.09 -8.37
C LEU A 98 4.67 6.85 -7.48
N VAL A 99 3.50 6.30 -7.11
CA VAL A 99 3.45 5.12 -6.25
C VAL A 99 3.94 3.85 -6.95
N LEU A 100 3.82 3.78 -8.28
CA LEU A 100 4.30 2.66 -9.07
C LEU A 100 5.82 2.72 -9.29
N VAL A 101 6.34 3.90 -9.63
CA VAL A 101 7.79 4.11 -9.92
C VAL A 101 8.60 4.24 -8.63
N PHE A 102 8.11 5.02 -7.66
CA PHE A 102 8.78 5.33 -6.39
C PHE A 102 8.07 4.69 -5.20
N ASN A 103 7.71 3.41 -5.31
CA ASN A 103 6.88 2.72 -4.33
C ASN A 103 7.38 2.88 -2.88
N ILE A 104 8.65 2.57 -2.63
CA ILE A 104 9.25 2.61 -1.28
C ILE A 104 9.16 4.02 -0.69
N PHE A 105 9.56 5.04 -1.45
CA PHE A 105 9.57 6.43 -1.00
C PHE A 105 8.17 7.00 -0.83
N TYR A 106 7.23 6.63 -1.71
CA TYR A 106 5.85 7.10 -1.63
C TYR A 106 5.13 6.50 -0.42
N ILE A 107 5.30 5.20 -0.16
CA ILE A 107 4.75 4.54 1.02
C ILE A 107 5.37 5.11 2.30
N LEU A 108 6.68 5.39 2.30
CA LEU A 108 7.35 6.06 3.41
C LEU A 108 6.75 7.45 3.65
N ASN A 109 6.55 8.23 2.58
CA ASN A 109 5.94 9.55 2.67
C ASN A 109 4.53 9.46 3.27
N LEU A 110 3.67 8.58 2.76
CA LEU A 110 2.35 8.33 3.34
C LEU A 110 2.42 7.90 4.81
N GLY A 111 3.38 7.05 5.17
CA GLY A 111 3.59 6.57 6.53
C GLY A 111 4.07 7.64 7.51
N LEU A 112 4.85 8.63 7.05
CA LEU A 112 5.47 9.65 7.91
C LEU A 112 4.75 11.00 7.91
N SER A 113 4.08 11.38 6.82
CA SER A 113 3.42 12.68 6.69
C SER A 113 2.29 12.84 7.70
N TYR A 114 2.31 13.86 8.55
CA TYR A 114 1.25 14.07 9.55
C TYR A 114 -0.12 14.38 8.92
N ASP A 115 -0.14 15.04 7.77
CA ASP A 115 -1.37 15.46 7.09
C ASP A 115 -2.07 14.32 6.32
N GLU A 116 -1.39 13.19 6.11
CA GLU A 116 -1.90 12.07 5.33
C GLU A 116 -2.60 11.07 6.25
N GLU A 117 -3.88 11.28 6.47
CA GLU A 117 -4.71 10.38 7.26
C GLU A 117 -5.21 9.17 6.45
N TYR A 118 -5.26 8.02 7.12
CA TYR A 118 -5.86 6.82 6.54
C TYR A 118 -7.38 6.98 6.49
N LYS A 119 -7.94 7.03 5.27
CA LYS A 119 -9.38 7.26 5.01
C LYS A 119 -10.21 5.98 4.97
N GLY A 120 -9.58 4.81 5.16
CA GLY A 120 -10.27 3.53 5.17
C GLY A 120 -10.07 2.68 3.92
N PRO A 121 -10.60 1.44 3.94
CA PRO A 121 -10.46 0.48 2.86
C PRO A 121 -11.13 0.96 1.58
N VAL A 122 -10.49 0.79 0.42
CA VAL A 122 -11.05 1.20 -0.89
C VAL A 122 -11.74 0.05 -1.60
N TYR A 123 -11.38 -1.18 -1.27
CA TYR A 123 -11.92 -2.35 -1.93
C TYR A 123 -13.44 -2.44 -1.75
N GLY A 124 -14.16 -2.53 -2.86
CA GLY A 124 -15.63 -2.59 -2.86
C GLY A 124 -16.33 -1.25 -2.64
N ARG A 125 -15.62 -0.12 -2.51
CA ARG A 125 -16.24 1.22 -2.59
C ARG A 125 -16.61 1.50 -4.05
N ASP A 126 -17.82 1.08 -4.42
CA ASP A 126 -18.44 1.46 -5.68
C ASP A 126 -18.62 2.99 -5.74
N LEU A 127 -18.47 3.54 -6.95
CA LEU A 127 -18.77 4.93 -7.34
C LEU A 127 -20.22 5.39 -7.02
N SER A 128 -21.02 4.52 -6.40
CA SER A 128 -22.37 4.79 -5.88
C SER A 128 -22.34 5.78 -4.70
N SER A 129 -21.37 5.66 -3.79
CA SER A 129 -21.29 6.54 -2.60
C SER A 129 -20.99 8.00 -2.96
N SER A 130 -20.29 8.25 -4.08
CA SER A 130 -20.04 9.60 -4.59
C SER A 130 -21.25 10.26 -5.28
N LYS A 131 -22.30 9.50 -5.62
CA LYS A 131 -23.53 10.06 -6.21
C LYS A 131 -24.53 10.55 -5.16
N GLU A 132 -24.47 10.07 -3.91
CA GLU A 132 -25.39 10.50 -2.84
C GLU A 132 -24.97 11.84 -2.20
N GLU A 133 -23.68 12.13 -2.09
CA GLU A 133 -23.22 13.41 -1.53
C GLU A 133 -23.26 14.59 -2.53
N VAL A 134 -23.37 14.31 -3.84
CA VAL A 134 -23.47 15.34 -4.89
C VAL A 134 -24.92 15.46 -5.39
N ASN A 135 -25.88 15.65 -4.48
CA ASN A 135 -27.16 16.24 -4.82
C ASN A 135 -27.42 17.48 -3.95
N PRO A 136 -27.12 18.70 -4.45
CA PRO A 136 -27.40 19.94 -3.73
C PRO A 136 -28.82 20.50 -3.97
N SER A 137 -29.76 19.76 -4.55
CA SER A 137 -31.11 20.27 -4.84
C SER A 137 -32.21 19.62 -3.98
N GLY A 138 -32.51 20.29 -2.87
CA GLY A 138 -33.86 20.80 -2.58
C GLY A 138 -35.02 19.80 -2.52
N GLY A 139 -35.52 19.57 -1.30
CA GLY A 139 -36.84 18.98 -1.10
C GLY A 139 -37.14 18.64 0.35
N MET A 140 -37.30 19.65 1.21
CA MET A 140 -38.23 19.51 2.33
C MET A 140 -39.59 19.17 1.74
N ASN A 141 -40.17 18.02 2.08
CA ASN A 141 -41.62 17.80 2.00
C ASN A 141 -42.07 16.91 3.16
N ILE A 142 -42.68 17.62 4.11
CA ILE A 142 -43.77 17.25 5.02
C ILE A 142 -44.91 16.49 4.32
N ALA A 143 -45.68 15.74 5.14
CA ALA A 143 -46.92 14.99 4.87
C ALA A 143 -46.72 13.57 4.29
N HIS A 144 -47.33 12.50 4.82
CA HIS A 144 -48.64 12.32 5.47
C HIS A 144 -48.56 11.32 6.63
#